data_AF-A0A399EPF1-F1
#
_entry.id   AF-A0A399EPF1-F1
#
_cell.length_a   1.000
_cell.length_b   1.000
_cell.length_c   1.000
_cell.angle_alpha   90.00
_cell.angle_beta   90.00
_cell.angle_gamma   90.00
#
_symmetry.space_group_name_H-M   'P 1'
#
loop_
_entity.id
_entity.type
_entity.pdbx_description
1 polymer ?
#
loop_
_entity_poly.entity_id
_entity_poly.type
_entity_poly.pdbx_seq_one_letter_code
_entity_poly.pdbx_strand_id
1 'polypeptide(L)'
;MRKHDLSHLQSSLLALLESHPDKVVPVLKRWVSEADGYVASQRLVGEVFSLLPETFLQQNPAALGPYAKALSNARMHEALLELTEGLPPQAEHAEALLYRAWALNRAQRSQEALELLERIEGLIEPESQGQRLRFLAEAMARLNQPGWQEVYAQASRCLRGPDLGRCLHDWGYYLHRLGQTANARSLWAEALAYLSHDAYYQAWLHHNLGITALHSHPEEAEYHLLQAAEISKKKEAANFRARALCGLAAVRRSLGEWERALKSYQAAVQAASEPDDLRVAYQGIGLTLRLMGKPAEALAYLWQAHAAEPLDEVYVDIAITNLMLDNPSAAEVALGQAQQISSRAAMKALLVRAELARRKGQAQALDTLLKQIGWSQPWLLEEQTCLPALFAEARRRGYLEASRPKNSNKALEVEVRAGGVLQVKVNGREIPLSPTSRAGEVLVLLLEHGGEASLDQLMDQLYPEEIHRHKARRAIWPHLERLREALGWERSVEAKGGTYRLDPRARWRYDMHDPRVRRKGKFLEGVFSNWVQQRREELMQEASDT
;
A
#
# COMPACT_ATOMS: atom_id res chain seq x y z
N MET A 1 22.51 13.57 -3.53
CA MET A 1 23.29 14.17 -4.64
C MET A 1 22.38 14.96 -5.59
N ARG A 2 22.65 16.27 -5.76
CA ARG A 2 21.88 17.13 -6.69
C ARG A 2 22.46 17.02 -8.11
N LYS A 3 21.71 17.52 -9.11
CA LYS A 3 22.09 17.44 -10.54
C LYS A 3 23.43 18.13 -10.87
N HIS A 4 23.82 19.15 -10.10
CA HIS A 4 25.10 19.85 -10.24
C HIS A 4 26.31 19.06 -9.70
N ASP A 5 26.12 18.12 -8.77
CA ASP A 5 27.22 17.25 -8.29
C ASP A 5 27.63 16.22 -9.37
N LEU A 6 26.72 15.84 -10.27
CA LEU A 6 26.89 14.69 -11.17
C LEU A 6 27.86 14.92 -12.33
N SER A 7 27.77 16.07 -13.01
CA SER A 7 28.73 16.43 -14.08
C SER A 7 30.16 16.46 -13.55
N HIS A 8 30.33 16.92 -12.31
CA HIS A 8 31.62 16.94 -11.63
C HIS A 8 32.11 15.52 -11.33
N LEU A 9 31.23 14.59 -10.94
CA LEU A 9 31.61 13.18 -10.70
C LEU A 9 32.05 12.46 -11.98
N GLN A 10 31.35 12.68 -13.09
CA GLN A 10 31.72 12.10 -14.39
C GLN A 10 33.08 12.62 -14.87
N SER A 11 33.25 13.95 -14.89
CA SER A 11 34.53 14.56 -15.27
C SER A 11 35.65 14.14 -14.32
N SER A 12 35.38 14.02 -13.03
CA SER A 12 36.36 13.53 -12.05
C SER A 12 36.73 12.08 -12.30
N LEU A 13 35.77 11.20 -12.62
CA LEU A 13 36.06 9.79 -12.92
C LEU A 13 36.92 9.67 -14.19
N LEU A 14 36.55 10.37 -15.26
CA LEU A 14 37.32 10.34 -16.51
C LEU A 14 38.74 10.84 -16.30
N ALA A 15 38.91 11.96 -15.59
CA ALA A 15 40.23 12.48 -15.24
C ALA A 15 41.04 11.48 -14.38
N LEU A 16 40.39 10.79 -13.43
CA LEU A 16 41.06 9.76 -12.61
C LEU A 16 41.46 8.54 -13.44
N LEU A 17 40.62 8.07 -14.36
CA LEU A 17 40.94 6.96 -15.25
C LEU A 17 42.16 7.28 -16.13
N GLU A 18 42.31 8.53 -16.58
CA GLU A 18 43.43 8.97 -17.41
C GLU A 18 44.72 9.22 -16.61
N SER A 19 44.63 9.82 -15.42
CA SER A 19 45.80 10.35 -14.70
C SER A 19 46.21 9.54 -13.46
N HIS A 20 45.26 8.90 -12.78
CA HIS A 20 45.47 8.23 -11.48
C HIS A 20 44.54 7.01 -11.31
N PRO A 21 44.69 5.96 -12.14
CA PRO A 21 43.81 4.79 -12.11
C PRO A 21 43.82 4.06 -10.76
N ASP A 22 44.91 4.16 -10.00
CA ASP A 22 45.06 3.64 -8.64
C ASP A 22 44.07 4.25 -7.62
N LYS A 23 43.62 5.48 -7.86
CA LYS A 23 42.69 6.21 -6.98
C LYS A 23 41.22 5.95 -7.31
N VAL A 24 40.91 5.30 -8.43
CA VAL A 24 39.53 5.10 -8.88
C VAL A 24 38.75 4.23 -7.90
N VAL A 25 39.29 3.08 -7.48
CA VAL A 25 38.58 2.13 -6.59
C VAL A 25 38.24 2.76 -5.22
N PRO A 26 39.18 3.43 -4.50
CA PRO A 26 38.84 4.13 -3.26
C PRO A 26 37.73 5.19 -3.42
N VAL A 27 37.76 5.93 -4.53
CA VAL A 27 36.74 6.96 -4.82
C VAL A 27 35.37 6.32 -5.09
N LEU A 28 35.31 5.22 -5.85
CA LEU A 28 34.08 4.47 -6.07
C LEU A 28 33.50 3.93 -4.75
N LYS A 29 34.35 3.34 -3.88
CA LYS A 29 33.91 2.87 -2.55
C LYS A 29 33.29 4.00 -1.73
N ARG A 30 33.93 5.18 -1.70
CA ARG A 30 33.38 6.36 -1.02
C ARG A 30 32.05 6.80 -1.60
N TRP A 31 31.94 6.97 -2.91
CA TRP A 31 30.69 7.40 -3.55
C TRP A 31 29.53 6.44 -3.30
N VAL A 32 29.79 5.14 -3.35
CA VAL A 32 28.77 4.12 -3.00
C VAL A 32 28.36 4.21 -1.53
N SER A 33 29.27 4.55 -0.61
CA SER A 33 28.93 4.75 0.81
C SER A 33 28.13 6.03 1.05
N GLU A 34 28.36 7.09 0.27
CA GLU A 34 27.68 8.39 0.37
C GLU A 34 26.34 8.40 -0.38
N ALA A 35 26.13 7.45 -1.29
CA ALA A 35 24.89 7.30 -2.04
C ALA A 35 23.77 6.74 -1.17
N ASP A 36 23.03 7.66 -0.55
CA ASP A 36 21.87 7.33 0.25
C ASP A 36 20.64 7.02 -0.64
N GLY A 37 20.15 5.79 -0.52
CA GLY A 37 18.91 5.32 -1.14
C GLY A 37 19.00 4.90 -2.61
N TYR A 38 17.85 4.40 -3.08
CA TYR A 38 17.67 3.82 -4.42
C TYR A 38 18.03 4.78 -5.56
N VAL A 39 17.55 6.04 -5.52
CA VAL A 39 17.74 7.01 -6.62
C VAL A 39 19.22 7.38 -6.77
N ALA A 40 19.93 7.59 -5.65
CA ALA A 40 21.35 7.90 -5.68
C ALA A 40 22.13 6.71 -6.27
N SER A 41 21.79 5.48 -5.87
CA SER A 41 22.43 4.27 -6.37
C SER A 41 22.16 4.03 -7.86
N GLN A 42 20.93 4.22 -8.34
CA GLN A 42 20.61 4.13 -9.76
C GLN A 42 21.39 5.15 -10.60
N ARG A 43 21.52 6.38 -10.11
CA ARG A 43 22.32 7.41 -10.79
C ARG A 43 23.79 7.03 -10.84
N LEU A 44 24.37 6.55 -9.73
CA LEU A 44 25.74 6.06 -9.75
C LEU A 44 25.94 4.95 -10.78
N VAL A 45 25.03 3.97 -10.84
CA VAL A 45 25.10 2.90 -11.84
C VAL A 45 25.06 3.46 -13.26
N GLY A 46 24.04 4.27 -13.57
CA GLY A 46 23.79 4.75 -14.93
C GLY A 46 24.76 5.82 -15.42
N GLU A 47 25.37 6.59 -14.53
CA GLU A 47 26.16 7.78 -14.89
C GLU A 47 27.65 7.65 -14.52
N VAL A 48 28.02 6.77 -13.60
CA VAL A 48 29.41 6.58 -13.15
C VAL A 48 29.92 5.20 -13.54
N PHE A 49 29.28 4.13 -13.08
CA PHE A 49 29.75 2.77 -13.35
C PHE A 49 29.59 2.36 -14.82
N SER A 50 28.60 2.89 -15.53
CA SER A 50 28.43 2.71 -16.98
C SER A 50 29.58 3.25 -17.82
N LEU A 51 30.42 4.14 -17.27
CA LEU A 51 31.58 4.72 -17.94
C LEU A 51 32.86 3.90 -17.71
N LEU A 52 32.85 2.92 -16.81
CA LEU A 52 34.03 2.10 -16.54
C LEU A 52 34.26 1.12 -17.72
N PRO A 53 35.43 1.16 -18.39
CA PRO A 53 35.74 0.22 -19.45
C PRO A 53 35.80 -1.22 -18.92
N GLU A 54 35.36 -2.20 -19.71
CA GLU A 54 35.50 -3.62 -19.35
C GLU A 54 36.96 -4.00 -19.08
N THR A 55 37.89 -3.45 -19.85
CA THR A 55 39.34 -3.63 -19.66
C THR A 55 39.81 -3.14 -18.30
N PHE A 56 39.25 -2.04 -17.80
CA PHE A 56 39.58 -1.52 -16.46
C PHE A 56 39.07 -2.48 -15.37
N LEU A 57 37.84 -2.98 -15.50
CA LEU A 57 37.26 -3.94 -14.54
C LEU A 57 38.04 -5.26 -14.50
N GLN A 58 38.49 -5.75 -15.65
CA GLN A 58 39.32 -6.96 -15.75
C GLN A 58 40.70 -6.78 -15.07
N GLN A 59 41.32 -5.60 -15.25
CA GLN A 59 42.61 -5.28 -14.63
C GLN A 59 42.50 -4.93 -13.14
N ASN A 60 41.32 -4.49 -12.69
CA ASN A 60 41.06 -4.03 -11.33
C ASN A 60 39.81 -4.72 -10.72
N PRO A 61 39.86 -6.03 -10.41
CA PRO A 61 38.72 -6.77 -9.85
C PRO A 61 38.14 -6.16 -8.56
N ALA A 62 38.93 -5.40 -7.80
CA ALA A 62 38.48 -4.68 -6.61
C ALA A 62 37.40 -3.61 -6.90
N ALA A 63 37.26 -3.17 -8.16
CA ALA A 63 36.17 -2.27 -8.59
C ALA A 63 34.81 -2.98 -8.67
N LEU A 64 34.79 -4.32 -8.78
CA LEU A 64 33.56 -5.10 -8.91
C LEU A 64 32.72 -5.10 -7.62
N GLY A 65 33.36 -5.04 -6.45
CA GLY A 65 32.69 -4.94 -5.15
C GLY A 65 31.76 -3.72 -5.04
N PRO A 66 32.28 -2.48 -5.16
CA PRO A 66 31.43 -1.29 -5.13
C PRO A 66 30.43 -1.23 -6.28
N TYR A 67 30.75 -1.74 -7.47
CA TYR A 67 29.78 -1.81 -8.57
C TYR A 67 28.61 -2.75 -8.25
N ALA A 68 28.90 -3.97 -7.80
CA ALA A 68 27.87 -4.93 -7.41
C ALA A 68 27.02 -4.41 -6.23
N LYS A 69 27.64 -3.72 -5.26
CA LYS A 69 26.92 -3.04 -4.17
C LYS A 69 25.98 -1.95 -4.70
N ALA A 70 26.42 -1.12 -5.64
CA ALA A 70 25.61 -0.08 -6.26
C ALA A 70 24.41 -0.68 -7.01
N LEU A 71 24.63 -1.75 -7.78
CA LEU A 71 23.57 -2.50 -8.48
C LEU A 71 22.56 -3.11 -7.49
N SER A 72 23.04 -3.67 -6.38
CA SER A 72 22.18 -4.21 -5.32
C SER A 72 21.32 -3.12 -4.67
N ASN A 73 21.90 -1.98 -4.31
CA ASN A 73 21.16 -0.83 -3.78
C ASN A 73 20.19 -0.21 -4.80
N ALA A 74 20.54 -0.26 -6.09
CA ALA A 74 19.71 0.11 -7.23
C ALA A 74 18.66 -0.96 -7.59
N ARG A 75 18.65 -2.11 -6.91
CA ARG A 75 17.72 -3.24 -7.10
C ARG A 75 17.80 -3.89 -8.49
N MET A 76 18.95 -3.82 -9.14
CA MET A 76 19.19 -4.32 -10.50
C MET A 76 19.83 -5.71 -10.45
N HIS A 77 19.06 -6.71 -10.01
CA HIS A 77 19.59 -8.06 -9.79
C HIS A 77 20.00 -8.78 -11.08
N GLU A 78 19.27 -8.60 -12.19
CA GLU A 78 19.62 -9.18 -13.50
C GLU A 78 20.96 -8.63 -14.00
N ALA A 79 21.11 -7.30 -14.05
CA ALA A 79 22.37 -6.66 -14.43
C ALA A 79 23.55 -7.04 -13.51
N LEU A 80 23.27 -7.33 -12.22
CA LEU A 80 24.28 -7.83 -11.29
C LEU A 80 24.73 -9.25 -11.64
N LEU A 81 23.79 -10.13 -12.00
CA LEU A 81 24.13 -11.47 -12.49
C LEU A 81 24.92 -11.36 -13.80
N GLU A 82 24.47 -10.59 -14.78
CA GLU A 82 25.21 -10.35 -16.04
C GLU A 82 26.66 -9.90 -15.79
N LEU A 83 26.85 -8.97 -14.84
CA LEU A 83 28.18 -8.48 -14.46
C LEU A 83 29.06 -9.57 -13.82
N THR A 84 28.49 -10.50 -13.07
CA THR A 84 29.24 -11.38 -12.15
C THR A 84 29.29 -12.86 -12.56
N GLU A 85 28.37 -13.34 -13.41
CA GLU A 85 28.35 -14.73 -13.87
C GLU A 85 29.36 -15.01 -15.00
N GLY A 86 29.71 -14.00 -15.79
CA GLY A 86 30.69 -14.10 -16.87
C GLY A 86 32.15 -13.95 -16.46
N LEU A 87 32.43 -13.77 -15.16
CA LEU A 87 33.79 -13.51 -14.68
C LEU A 87 34.63 -14.80 -14.62
N PRO A 88 35.88 -14.80 -15.12
CA PRO A 88 36.78 -15.93 -14.92
C PRO A 88 37.14 -16.07 -13.43
N PRO A 89 37.46 -17.29 -12.92
CA PRO A 89 37.76 -17.51 -11.50
C PRO A 89 38.84 -16.58 -10.91
N GLN A 90 39.82 -16.15 -11.72
CA GLN A 90 40.88 -15.24 -11.29
C GLN A 90 40.42 -13.78 -11.13
N ALA A 91 39.29 -13.41 -11.73
CA ALA A 91 38.68 -12.08 -11.63
C ALA A 91 37.53 -12.06 -10.59
N GLU A 92 37.22 -13.18 -9.95
CA GLU A 92 36.26 -13.22 -8.85
C GLU A 92 36.78 -12.41 -7.65
N HIS A 93 35.98 -11.47 -7.18
CA HIS A 93 36.25 -10.70 -5.98
C HIS A 93 35.20 -11.01 -4.92
N ALA A 94 35.62 -11.26 -3.67
CA ALA A 94 34.73 -11.73 -2.61
C ALA A 94 33.53 -10.78 -2.38
N GLU A 95 33.74 -9.46 -2.36
CA GLU A 95 32.63 -8.50 -2.26
C GLU A 95 31.65 -8.60 -3.44
N ALA A 96 32.14 -8.83 -4.66
CA ALA A 96 31.27 -8.98 -5.83
C ALA A 96 30.44 -10.27 -5.75
N LEU A 97 31.06 -11.38 -5.32
CA LEU A 97 30.40 -12.65 -5.10
C LEU A 97 29.34 -12.56 -3.98
N LEU A 98 29.59 -11.77 -2.92
CA LEU A 98 28.62 -11.51 -1.87
C LEU A 98 27.32 -10.92 -2.43
N TYR A 99 27.41 -9.90 -3.29
CA TYR A 99 26.21 -9.31 -3.90
C TYR A 99 25.64 -10.17 -5.04
N ARG A 100 26.44 -11.02 -5.68
CA ARG A 100 25.94 -12.08 -6.59
C ARG A 100 25.00 -13.03 -5.84
N ALA A 101 25.35 -13.45 -4.63
CA ALA A 101 24.45 -14.28 -3.81
C ALA A 101 23.11 -13.60 -3.51
N TRP A 102 23.11 -12.28 -3.27
CA TRP A 102 21.86 -11.52 -3.15
C TRP A 102 21.04 -11.56 -4.44
N ALA A 103 21.67 -11.38 -5.60
CA ALA A 103 20.96 -11.43 -6.88
C ALA A 103 20.43 -12.83 -7.21
N LEU A 104 21.19 -13.89 -6.89
CA LEU A 104 20.76 -15.29 -6.99
C LEU A 104 19.50 -15.55 -6.16
N ASN A 105 19.43 -15.02 -4.92
CA ASN A 105 18.22 -15.11 -4.10
C ASN A 105 17.00 -14.42 -4.74
N ARG A 106 17.20 -13.29 -5.45
CA ARG A 106 16.12 -12.61 -6.19
C ARG A 106 15.69 -13.39 -7.43
N ALA A 107 16.63 -14.06 -8.08
CA ALA A 107 16.40 -14.96 -9.22
C ALA A 107 15.92 -16.37 -8.81
N GLN A 108 15.53 -16.59 -7.55
CA GLN A 108 15.05 -17.87 -7.01
C GLN A 108 16.08 -19.02 -7.07
N ARG A 109 17.36 -18.70 -7.24
CA ARG A 109 18.50 -19.64 -7.23
C ARG A 109 19.13 -19.72 -5.83
N SER A 110 18.29 -19.98 -4.81
CA SER A 110 18.70 -19.87 -3.39
C SER A 110 19.69 -20.95 -2.94
N GLN A 111 19.70 -22.12 -3.58
CA GLN A 111 20.69 -23.16 -3.31
C GLN A 111 22.09 -22.71 -3.74
N GLU A 112 22.23 -22.17 -4.94
CA GLU A 112 23.50 -21.61 -5.43
C GLU A 112 23.95 -20.41 -4.59
N ALA A 113 23.02 -19.56 -4.14
CA ALA A 113 23.32 -18.45 -3.24
C ALA A 113 23.91 -18.95 -1.91
N LEU A 114 23.34 -20.02 -1.33
CA LEU A 114 23.82 -20.62 -0.09
C LEU A 114 25.24 -21.15 -0.25
N GLU A 115 25.48 -22.00 -1.25
CA GLU A 115 26.80 -22.58 -1.53
C GLU A 115 27.86 -21.50 -1.77
N LEU A 116 27.48 -20.42 -2.47
CA LEU A 116 28.36 -19.28 -2.70
C LEU A 116 28.72 -18.55 -1.39
N LEU A 117 27.75 -18.33 -0.51
CA LEU A 117 27.95 -17.63 0.77
C LEU A 117 28.77 -18.43 1.78
N GLU A 118 28.71 -19.75 1.70
CA GLU A 118 29.58 -20.68 2.45
C GLU A 118 31.01 -20.63 1.89
N ARG A 119 31.17 -20.70 0.55
CA ARG A 119 32.48 -20.64 -0.12
C ARG A 119 33.27 -19.38 0.21
N ILE A 120 32.60 -18.22 0.32
CA ILE A 120 33.27 -16.94 0.55
C ILE A 120 33.42 -16.55 2.03
N GLU A 121 32.96 -17.36 2.99
CA GLU A 121 32.94 -16.99 4.41
C GLU A 121 34.28 -16.49 4.96
N GLY A 122 35.37 -17.21 4.68
CA GLY A 122 36.72 -16.85 5.12
C GLY A 122 37.40 -15.77 4.26
N LEU A 123 36.73 -15.28 3.22
CA LEU A 123 37.28 -14.33 2.23
C LEU A 123 36.63 -12.94 2.33
N ILE A 124 35.58 -12.78 3.14
CA ILE A 124 34.84 -11.52 3.28
C ILE A 124 35.44 -10.66 4.38
N GLU A 125 35.60 -9.37 4.09
CA GLU A 125 36.06 -8.37 5.06
C GLU A 125 35.12 -8.28 6.28
N PRO A 126 35.65 -8.02 7.50
CA PRO A 126 34.83 -7.95 8.72
C PRO A 126 33.64 -6.99 8.64
N GLU A 127 33.79 -5.88 7.92
CA GLU A 127 32.73 -4.89 7.71
C GLU A 127 31.55 -5.42 6.86
N SER A 128 31.81 -6.38 5.98
CA SER A 128 30.81 -7.00 5.09
C SER A 128 30.20 -8.27 5.69
N GLN A 129 30.70 -8.74 6.84
CA GLN A 129 30.23 -9.96 7.48
C GLN A 129 28.75 -9.90 7.87
N GLY A 130 28.27 -8.75 8.36
CA GLY A 130 26.85 -8.56 8.66
C GLY A 130 25.98 -8.71 7.40
N GLN A 131 26.46 -8.24 6.26
CA GLN A 131 25.75 -8.32 4.99
C GLN A 131 25.71 -9.76 4.45
N ARG A 132 26.82 -10.51 4.61
CA ARG A 132 26.90 -11.95 4.32
C ARG A 132 25.90 -12.74 5.14
N LEU A 133 25.89 -12.54 6.46
CA LEU A 133 24.96 -13.23 7.37
C LEU A 133 23.49 -12.96 7.00
N ARG A 134 23.15 -11.73 6.61
CA ARG A 134 21.79 -11.41 6.14
C ARG A 134 21.42 -12.22 4.89
N PHE A 135 22.28 -12.26 3.88
CA PHE A 135 22.01 -13.00 2.64
C PHE A 135 21.97 -14.52 2.87
N LEU A 136 22.79 -15.01 3.82
CA LEU A 136 22.81 -16.40 4.25
C LEU A 136 21.48 -16.77 4.91
N ALA A 137 21.03 -15.96 5.87
CA ALA A 137 19.74 -16.14 6.52
C ALA A 137 18.58 -16.09 5.53
N GLU A 138 18.64 -15.21 4.51
CA GLU A 138 17.65 -15.17 3.42
C GLU A 138 17.64 -16.49 2.64
N ALA A 139 18.80 -17.00 2.21
CA ALA A 139 18.90 -18.25 1.45
C ALA A 139 18.39 -19.45 2.26
N MET A 140 18.81 -19.57 3.52
CA MET A 140 18.36 -20.62 4.44
C MET A 140 16.84 -20.56 4.66
N ALA A 141 16.27 -19.37 4.86
CA ALA A 141 14.83 -19.21 5.07
C ALA A 141 14.00 -19.56 3.82
N ARG A 142 14.50 -19.26 2.61
CA ARG A 142 13.86 -19.67 1.35
C ARG A 142 13.88 -21.18 1.15
N LEU A 143 14.98 -21.83 1.52
CA LEU A 143 15.16 -23.28 1.44
C LEU A 143 14.54 -24.03 2.63
N ASN A 144 13.92 -23.31 3.57
CA ASN A 144 13.36 -23.87 4.80
C ASN A 144 14.39 -24.68 5.63
N GLN A 145 15.66 -24.26 5.61
CA GLN A 145 16.71 -24.85 6.45
C GLN A 145 16.61 -24.36 7.89
N PRO A 146 16.87 -25.21 8.90
CA PRO A 146 16.84 -24.79 10.31
C PRO A 146 17.93 -23.75 10.61
N GLY A 147 17.78 -22.98 11.69
CA GLY A 147 18.80 -22.04 12.17
C GLY A 147 18.79 -20.65 11.52
N TRP A 148 17.95 -20.43 10.50
CA TRP A 148 17.93 -19.17 9.75
C TRP A 148 17.57 -17.94 10.60
N GLN A 149 16.76 -18.11 11.66
CA GLN A 149 16.38 -17.03 12.57
C GLN A 149 17.55 -16.56 13.43
N GLU A 150 18.35 -17.50 13.92
CA GLU A 150 19.57 -17.23 14.68
C GLU A 150 20.59 -16.49 13.82
N VAL A 151 20.70 -16.84 12.53
CA VAL A 151 21.59 -16.14 11.58
C VAL A 151 21.11 -14.70 11.33
N TYR A 152 19.80 -14.45 11.19
CA TYR A 152 19.28 -13.07 11.15
C TYR A 152 19.57 -12.30 12.45
N ALA A 153 19.42 -12.94 13.61
CA ALA A 153 19.72 -12.33 14.89
C ALA A 153 21.22 -11.94 14.97
N GLN A 154 22.12 -12.79 14.50
CA GLN A 154 23.55 -12.47 14.40
C GLN A 154 23.79 -11.31 13.42
N ALA A 155 23.21 -11.34 12.23
CA ALA A 155 23.32 -10.27 11.24
C ALA A 155 22.89 -8.91 11.83
N SER A 156 21.76 -8.87 12.53
CA SER A 156 21.22 -7.64 13.14
C SER A 156 22.16 -7.00 14.16
N ARG A 157 22.98 -7.80 14.88
CA ARG A 157 23.96 -7.29 15.85
C ARG A 157 25.15 -6.60 15.17
N CYS A 158 25.50 -7.05 13.96
CA CYS A 158 26.60 -6.52 13.16
C CYS A 158 26.20 -5.29 12.32
N LEU A 159 24.93 -5.20 11.90
CA LEU A 159 24.45 -4.17 10.98
C LEU A 159 24.00 -2.89 11.69
N ARG A 160 24.03 -1.76 10.98
CA ARG A 160 23.59 -0.44 11.46
C ARG A 160 22.83 0.32 10.36
N GLY A 161 22.09 1.35 10.75
CA GLY A 161 21.43 2.26 9.80
C GLY A 161 20.52 1.52 8.79
N PRO A 162 20.51 1.92 7.51
CA PRO A 162 19.68 1.29 6.48
C PRO A 162 19.93 -0.21 6.32
N ASP A 163 21.15 -0.71 6.52
CA ASP A 163 21.44 -2.14 6.38
C ASP A 163 20.74 -2.98 7.46
N LEU A 164 20.71 -2.46 8.70
CA LEU A 164 19.94 -3.06 9.78
C LEU A 164 18.44 -3.02 9.45
N GLY A 165 17.94 -1.88 8.97
CA GLY A 165 16.55 -1.75 8.55
C GLY A 165 16.14 -2.81 7.52
N ARG A 166 16.97 -3.02 6.47
CA ARG A 166 16.69 -4.04 5.45
C ARG A 166 16.79 -5.47 6.00
N CYS A 167 17.68 -5.72 6.96
CA CYS A 167 17.76 -6.99 7.68
C CYS A 167 16.49 -7.29 8.47
N LEU A 168 16.02 -6.34 9.27
CA LEU A 168 14.79 -6.47 10.06
C LEU A 168 13.56 -6.64 9.15
N HIS A 169 13.52 -5.91 8.03
CA HIS A 169 12.49 -6.07 7.01
C HIS A 169 12.40 -7.51 6.48
N ASP A 170 13.52 -8.04 6.00
CA ASP A 170 13.59 -9.37 5.39
C ASP A 170 13.29 -10.45 6.42
N TRP A 171 13.82 -10.33 7.64
CA TRP A 171 13.50 -11.24 8.75
C TRP A 171 12.00 -11.24 9.05
N GLY A 172 11.37 -10.06 9.17
CA GLY A 172 9.93 -9.93 9.39
C GLY A 172 9.10 -10.60 8.28
N TYR A 173 9.54 -10.50 7.03
CA TYR A 173 8.89 -11.19 5.90
C TYR A 173 8.85 -12.71 6.08
N TYR A 174 9.96 -13.35 6.43
CA TYR A 174 9.99 -14.79 6.64
C TYR A 174 9.23 -15.24 7.90
N LEU A 175 9.26 -14.45 8.97
CA LEU A 175 8.43 -14.73 10.16
C LEU A 175 6.95 -14.69 9.84
N HIS A 176 6.50 -13.72 9.05
CA HIS A 176 5.11 -13.65 8.62
C HIS A 176 4.70 -14.86 7.78
N ARG A 177 5.57 -15.35 6.88
CA ARG A 177 5.32 -16.58 6.11
C ARG A 177 5.17 -17.83 7.00
N LEU A 178 5.80 -17.86 8.17
CA LEU A 178 5.59 -18.91 9.17
C LEU A 178 4.36 -18.69 10.07
N GLY A 179 3.58 -17.63 9.82
CA GLY A 179 2.43 -17.27 10.65
C GLY A 179 2.77 -16.50 11.94
N GLN A 180 4.05 -16.19 12.20
CA GLN A 180 4.50 -15.43 13.38
C GLN A 180 4.29 -13.93 13.20
N THR A 181 3.03 -13.53 13.01
CA THR A 181 2.64 -12.18 12.60
C THR A 181 3.01 -11.11 13.63
N ALA A 182 2.93 -11.41 14.94
CA ALA A 182 3.30 -10.47 15.99
C ALA A 182 4.80 -10.11 15.97
N ASN A 183 5.67 -11.13 15.79
CA ASN A 183 7.12 -10.94 15.70
C ASN A 183 7.48 -10.17 14.43
N ALA A 184 6.87 -10.53 13.29
CA ALA A 184 7.07 -9.82 12.03
C ALA A 184 6.71 -8.33 12.13
N ARG A 185 5.57 -8.00 12.73
CA ARG A 185 5.12 -6.62 12.94
C ARG A 185 6.10 -5.83 13.80
N SER A 186 6.64 -6.44 14.85
CA SER A 186 7.62 -5.79 15.73
C SER A 186 8.90 -5.42 14.95
N LEU A 187 9.43 -6.37 14.15
CA LEU A 187 10.60 -6.12 13.30
C LEU A 187 10.34 -5.06 12.23
N TRP A 188 9.16 -5.05 11.61
CA TRP A 188 8.81 -4.04 10.60
C TRP A 188 8.61 -2.65 11.18
N ALA A 189 8.04 -2.53 12.37
CA ALA A 189 7.92 -1.25 13.07
C ALA A 189 9.31 -0.67 13.39
N GLU A 190 10.24 -1.52 13.84
CA GLU A 190 11.63 -1.11 14.06
C GLU A 190 12.35 -0.76 12.74
N ALA A 191 12.21 -1.58 11.70
CA ALA A 191 12.80 -1.35 10.39
C ALA A 191 12.40 0.02 9.78
N LEU A 192 11.16 0.47 10.05
CA LEU A 192 10.65 1.73 9.54
C LEU A 192 11.43 2.95 10.04
N ALA A 193 11.96 2.90 11.26
CA ALA A 193 12.78 3.98 11.82
C ALA A 193 14.10 4.13 11.04
N TYR A 194 14.72 3.01 10.65
CA TYR A 194 15.97 2.98 9.90
C TYR A 194 15.82 3.27 8.41
N LEU A 195 14.63 3.04 7.84
CA LEU A 195 14.36 3.17 6.40
C LEU A 195 13.49 4.39 6.07
N SER A 196 13.47 5.40 6.95
CA SER A 196 12.65 6.60 6.83
C SER A 196 12.94 7.49 5.61
N HIS A 197 14.05 7.25 4.90
CA HIS A 197 14.46 8.00 3.72
C HIS A 197 14.32 7.19 2.41
N ASP A 198 13.96 5.91 2.48
CA ASP A 198 13.74 5.05 1.30
C ASP A 198 12.25 4.81 1.07
N ALA A 199 11.67 5.58 0.15
CA ALA A 199 10.23 5.55 -0.14
C ALA A 199 9.70 4.14 -0.47
N TYR A 200 10.50 3.29 -1.11
CA TYR A 200 10.08 1.94 -1.46
C TYR A 200 9.94 1.06 -0.22
N TYR A 201 10.94 1.06 0.66
CA TYR A 201 10.85 0.27 1.89
C TYR A 201 9.82 0.84 2.85
N GLN A 202 9.65 2.17 2.92
CA GLN A 202 8.55 2.75 3.69
C GLN A 202 7.20 2.27 3.18
N ALA A 203 6.94 2.33 1.86
CA ALA A 203 5.69 1.86 1.29
C ALA A 203 5.45 0.37 1.59
N TRP A 204 6.49 -0.47 1.49
CA TRP A 204 6.40 -1.89 1.80
C TRP A 204 6.11 -2.14 3.28
N LEU A 205 6.86 -1.52 4.19
CA LEU A 205 6.68 -1.68 5.62
C LEU A 205 5.29 -1.21 6.07
N HIS A 206 4.86 -0.04 5.61
CA HIS A 206 3.50 0.45 5.86
C HIS A 206 2.44 -0.49 5.28
N HIS A 207 2.62 -1.02 4.06
CA HIS A 207 1.70 -2.00 3.50
C HIS A 207 1.61 -3.26 4.39
N ASN A 208 2.74 -3.83 4.79
CA ASN A 208 2.79 -5.05 5.61
C ASN A 208 2.19 -4.83 7.00
N LEU A 209 2.52 -3.73 7.68
CA LEU A 209 1.92 -3.35 8.97
C LEU A 209 0.41 -3.15 8.82
N GLY A 210 -0.02 -2.55 7.73
CA GLY A 210 -1.43 -2.35 7.39
C GLY A 210 -2.20 -3.65 7.20
N ILE A 211 -1.76 -4.52 6.29
CA ILE A 211 -2.44 -5.78 5.98
C ILE A 211 -2.49 -6.71 7.20
N THR A 212 -1.43 -6.75 8.00
CA THR A 212 -1.39 -7.61 9.20
C THR A 212 -2.24 -7.09 10.36
N ALA A 213 -2.57 -5.79 10.39
CA ALA A 213 -3.49 -5.21 11.36
C ALA A 213 -4.97 -5.26 10.89
N LEU A 214 -5.25 -5.59 9.62
CA LEU A 214 -6.57 -5.37 9.00
C LEU A 214 -7.76 -5.91 9.79
N HIS A 215 -7.63 -7.11 10.37
CA HIS A 215 -8.71 -7.76 11.11
C HIS A 215 -8.67 -7.54 12.63
N SER A 216 -7.52 -7.18 13.19
CA SER A 216 -7.33 -7.01 14.64
C SER A 216 -7.41 -5.55 15.08
N HIS A 217 -6.86 -4.64 14.28
CA HIS A 217 -6.76 -3.21 14.54
C HIS A 217 -7.03 -2.43 13.23
N PRO A 218 -8.26 -2.44 12.71
CA PRO A 218 -8.59 -1.88 11.39
C PRO A 218 -8.30 -0.37 11.28
N GLU A 219 -8.34 0.38 12.37
CA GLU A 219 -8.01 1.81 12.38
C GLU A 219 -6.51 2.05 12.19
N GLU A 220 -5.68 1.26 12.89
CA GLU A 220 -4.22 1.24 12.70
C GLU A 220 -3.86 0.79 11.28
N ALA A 221 -4.58 -0.23 10.78
CA ALA A 221 -4.39 -0.73 9.42
C ALA A 221 -4.66 0.35 8.37
N GLU A 222 -5.76 1.09 8.49
CA GLU A 222 -6.05 2.19 7.55
C GLU A 222 -4.98 3.27 7.60
N TYR A 223 -4.49 3.65 8.80
CA TYR A 223 -3.40 4.61 8.92
C TYR A 223 -2.17 4.17 8.12
N HIS A 224 -1.68 2.95 8.33
CA HIS A 224 -0.51 2.46 7.61
C HIS A 224 -0.77 2.33 6.10
N LEU A 225 -1.95 1.84 5.69
CA LEU A 225 -2.28 1.70 4.27
C LEU A 225 -2.44 3.05 3.55
N LEU A 226 -2.93 4.09 4.24
CA LEU A 226 -2.93 5.46 3.75
C LEU A 226 -1.50 5.97 3.54
N GLN A 227 -0.60 5.76 4.51
CA GLN A 227 0.81 6.14 4.35
C GLN A 227 1.44 5.43 3.14
N ALA A 228 1.20 4.12 2.97
CA ALA A 228 1.69 3.38 1.81
C ALA A 228 1.13 3.94 0.48
N ALA A 229 -0.16 4.29 0.43
CA ALA A 229 -0.80 4.86 -0.76
C ALA A 229 -0.29 6.27 -1.11
N GLU A 230 0.05 7.09 -0.12
CA GLU A 230 0.64 8.42 -0.33
C GLU A 230 2.11 8.32 -0.75
N ILE A 231 2.91 7.47 -0.09
CA ILE A 231 4.33 7.29 -0.40
C ILE A 231 4.51 6.70 -1.80
N SER A 232 3.65 5.77 -2.21
CA SER A 232 3.65 5.17 -3.55
C SER A 232 3.25 6.12 -4.69
N LYS A 233 2.91 7.39 -4.40
CA LYS A 233 2.84 8.45 -5.43
C LYS A 233 4.23 8.83 -5.95
N LYS A 234 5.29 8.56 -5.17
CA LYS A 234 6.68 8.75 -5.58
C LYS A 234 7.08 7.66 -6.58
N LYS A 235 7.88 8.02 -7.58
CA LYS A 235 8.28 7.12 -8.69
C LYS A 235 8.94 5.83 -8.18
N GLU A 236 9.74 5.95 -7.12
CA GLU A 236 10.53 4.87 -6.52
C GLU A 236 9.68 3.79 -5.84
N ALA A 237 8.44 4.15 -5.46
CA ALA A 237 7.50 3.27 -4.76
C ALA A 237 6.22 3.00 -5.58
N ALA A 238 6.21 3.39 -6.86
CA ALA A 238 5.03 3.30 -7.72
C ALA A 238 4.48 1.87 -7.84
N ASN A 239 5.35 0.86 -7.86
CA ASN A 239 4.96 -0.56 -7.94
C ASN A 239 4.14 -1.04 -6.73
N PHE A 240 4.15 -0.31 -5.60
CA PHE A 240 3.30 -0.63 -4.45
C PHE A 240 1.93 0.03 -4.51
N ARG A 241 1.68 0.93 -5.46
CA ARG A 241 0.49 1.79 -5.46
C ARG A 241 -0.80 0.98 -5.52
N ALA A 242 -0.90 0.03 -6.45
CA ALA A 242 -2.08 -0.82 -6.59
C ALA A 242 -2.32 -1.64 -5.30
N ARG A 243 -1.27 -2.30 -4.78
CA ARG A 243 -1.34 -3.09 -3.54
C ARG A 243 -1.73 -2.28 -2.31
N ALA A 244 -1.16 -1.08 -2.15
CA ALA A 244 -1.51 -0.18 -1.06
C ALA A 244 -2.98 0.25 -1.13
N LEU A 245 -3.47 0.61 -2.32
CA LEU A 245 -4.86 0.98 -2.55
C LEU A 245 -5.83 -0.20 -2.35
N CYS A 246 -5.47 -1.41 -2.79
CA CYS A 246 -6.23 -2.63 -2.53
C CYS A 246 -6.32 -2.94 -1.03
N GLY A 247 -5.22 -2.81 -0.29
CA GLY A 247 -5.22 -2.97 1.16
C GLY A 247 -6.10 -1.92 1.85
N LEU A 248 -5.95 -0.64 1.47
CA LEU A 248 -6.77 0.46 1.96
C LEU A 248 -8.27 0.21 1.73
N ALA A 249 -8.60 -0.28 0.54
CA ALA A 249 -9.97 -0.65 0.21
C ALA A 249 -10.47 -1.83 1.05
N ALA A 250 -9.65 -2.85 1.26
CA ALA A 250 -10.00 -4.02 2.05
C ALA A 250 -10.30 -3.68 3.52
N VAL A 251 -9.53 -2.78 4.14
CA VAL A 251 -9.78 -2.33 5.51
C VAL A 251 -11.02 -1.43 5.61
N ARG A 252 -11.23 -0.54 4.64
CA ARG A 252 -12.48 0.26 4.59
C ARG A 252 -13.71 -0.62 4.40
N ARG A 253 -13.59 -1.70 3.61
CA ARG A 253 -14.64 -2.70 3.41
C ARG A 253 -14.97 -3.43 4.71
N SER A 254 -13.95 -3.85 5.48
CA SER A 254 -14.15 -4.50 6.78
C SER A 254 -14.74 -3.55 7.83
N LEU A 255 -14.50 -2.25 7.71
CA LEU A 255 -15.12 -1.19 8.53
C LEU A 255 -16.55 -0.82 8.11
N GLY A 256 -17.08 -1.42 7.04
CA GLY A 256 -18.43 -1.15 6.53
C GLY A 256 -18.54 0.11 5.65
N GLU A 257 -17.42 0.68 5.23
CA GLU A 257 -17.35 1.93 4.45
C GLU A 257 -17.27 1.64 2.95
N TRP A 258 -18.31 0.99 2.43
CA TRP A 258 -18.24 0.35 1.12
C TRP A 258 -18.05 1.33 -0.05
N GLU A 259 -18.61 2.53 0.01
CA GLU A 259 -18.34 3.55 -1.03
C GLU A 259 -16.88 4.00 -1.03
N ARG A 260 -16.25 4.09 0.16
CA ARG A 260 -14.83 4.42 0.28
C ARG A 260 -13.92 3.28 -0.17
N ALA A 261 -14.31 2.05 0.13
CA ALA A 261 -13.64 0.86 -0.36
C ALA A 261 -13.69 0.78 -1.90
N LEU A 262 -14.86 0.99 -2.49
CA LEU A 262 -15.06 0.93 -3.94
C LEU A 262 -14.18 1.95 -4.68
N LYS A 263 -14.13 3.21 -4.20
CA LYS A 263 -13.26 4.23 -4.78
C LYS A 263 -11.78 3.84 -4.71
N SER A 264 -11.34 3.28 -3.58
CA SER A 264 -9.96 2.82 -3.41
C SER A 264 -9.62 1.64 -4.32
N TYR A 265 -10.50 0.65 -4.49
CA TYR A 265 -10.26 -0.43 -5.45
C TYR A 265 -10.27 0.07 -6.90
N GLN A 266 -11.15 1.00 -7.27
CA GLN A 266 -11.15 1.62 -8.60
C GLN A 266 -9.84 2.37 -8.87
N ALA A 267 -9.33 3.10 -7.88
CA ALA A 267 -8.01 3.73 -7.98
C ALA A 267 -6.88 2.70 -8.09
N ALA A 268 -7.02 1.54 -7.44
CA ALA A 268 -6.07 0.44 -7.56
C ALA A 268 -6.05 -0.14 -8.99
N VAL A 269 -7.22 -0.31 -9.63
CA VAL A 269 -7.30 -0.72 -11.05
C VAL A 269 -6.54 0.24 -11.96
N GLN A 270 -6.68 1.56 -11.74
CA GLN A 270 -5.96 2.57 -12.53
C GLN A 270 -4.44 2.57 -12.29
N ALA A 271 -4.00 2.07 -11.13
CA ALA A 271 -2.60 2.01 -10.74
C ALA A 271 -1.94 0.64 -11.00
N ALA A 272 -2.72 -0.36 -11.40
CA ALA A 272 -2.24 -1.72 -11.59
C ALA A 272 -1.26 -1.80 -12.76
N SER A 273 -0.12 -2.45 -12.53
CA SER A 273 0.87 -2.73 -13.57
C SER A 273 0.97 -4.21 -13.90
N GLU A 274 0.50 -5.08 -13.00
CA GLU A 274 0.56 -6.54 -13.15
C GLU A 274 -0.84 -7.17 -13.20
N PRO A 275 -1.00 -8.35 -13.83
CA PRO A 275 -2.27 -9.08 -13.86
C PRO A 275 -2.83 -9.39 -12.46
N ASP A 276 -1.97 -9.73 -11.50
CA ASP A 276 -2.33 -9.99 -10.09
C ASP A 276 -2.93 -8.74 -9.42
N ASP A 277 -2.37 -7.55 -9.68
CA ASP A 277 -2.89 -6.30 -9.13
C ASP A 277 -4.32 -6.03 -9.64
N LEU A 278 -4.56 -6.25 -10.94
CA LEU A 278 -5.89 -6.14 -11.55
C LEU A 278 -6.86 -7.17 -10.96
N ARG A 279 -6.43 -8.43 -10.82
CA ARG A 279 -7.26 -9.48 -10.22
C ARG A 279 -7.69 -9.09 -8.81
N VAL A 280 -6.76 -8.73 -7.93
CA VAL A 280 -7.07 -8.35 -6.54
C VAL A 280 -8.02 -7.16 -6.50
N ALA A 281 -7.79 -6.15 -7.34
CA ALA A 281 -8.62 -4.95 -7.37
C ALA A 281 -10.04 -5.25 -7.85
N TYR A 282 -10.21 -5.96 -8.98
CA TYR A 282 -11.52 -6.35 -9.50
C TYR A 282 -12.26 -7.30 -8.56
N GLN A 283 -11.56 -8.27 -7.96
CA GLN A 283 -12.15 -9.15 -6.95
C GLN A 283 -12.66 -8.32 -5.76
N GLY A 284 -11.86 -7.37 -5.27
CA GLY A 284 -12.24 -6.43 -4.22
C GLY A 284 -13.48 -5.60 -4.56
N ILE A 285 -13.59 -5.10 -5.79
CA ILE A 285 -14.78 -4.41 -6.30
C ILE A 285 -16.00 -5.34 -6.24
N GLY A 286 -15.89 -6.55 -6.81
CA GLY A 286 -16.96 -7.53 -6.82
C GLY A 286 -17.45 -7.88 -5.41
N LEU A 287 -16.53 -8.16 -4.49
CA LEU A 287 -16.84 -8.41 -3.08
C LEU A 287 -17.54 -7.23 -2.40
N THR A 288 -17.11 -6.00 -2.69
CA THR A 288 -17.74 -4.79 -2.14
C THR A 288 -19.15 -4.59 -2.68
N LEU A 289 -19.36 -4.79 -3.99
CA LEU A 289 -20.66 -4.65 -4.63
C LEU A 289 -21.67 -5.69 -4.13
N ARG A 290 -21.24 -6.92 -3.82
CA ARG A 290 -22.09 -7.93 -3.15
C ARG A 290 -22.59 -7.42 -1.80
N LEU A 291 -21.70 -6.88 -0.98
CA LEU A 291 -22.07 -6.30 0.32
C LEU A 291 -23.05 -5.14 0.16
N MET A 292 -22.88 -4.33 -0.88
CA MET A 292 -23.80 -3.23 -1.24
C MET A 292 -25.14 -3.70 -1.84
N GLY A 293 -25.40 -5.01 -1.95
CA GLY A 293 -26.63 -5.55 -2.52
C GLY A 293 -26.73 -5.46 -4.05
N LYS A 294 -25.59 -5.37 -4.75
CA LYS A 294 -25.48 -5.27 -6.21
C LYS A 294 -24.81 -6.52 -6.82
N PRO A 295 -25.37 -7.73 -6.65
CA PRO A 295 -24.71 -8.97 -7.06
C PRO A 295 -24.55 -9.11 -8.58
N ALA A 296 -25.43 -8.52 -9.40
CA ALA A 296 -25.28 -8.56 -10.86
C ALA A 296 -24.06 -7.77 -11.35
N GLU A 297 -23.87 -6.54 -10.84
CA GLU A 297 -22.66 -5.74 -11.11
C GLU A 297 -21.42 -6.45 -10.55
N ALA A 298 -21.52 -7.03 -9.35
CA ALA A 298 -20.42 -7.76 -8.74
C ALA A 298 -19.94 -8.94 -9.60
N LEU A 299 -20.87 -9.71 -10.18
CA LEU A 299 -20.55 -10.87 -11.00
C LEU A 299 -19.70 -10.47 -12.22
N ALA A 300 -20.00 -9.33 -12.85
CA ALA A 300 -19.20 -8.83 -13.97
C ALA A 300 -17.74 -8.54 -13.56
N TYR A 301 -17.54 -7.90 -12.42
CA TYR A 301 -16.19 -7.63 -11.90
C TYR A 301 -15.45 -8.89 -11.45
N LEU A 302 -16.13 -9.87 -10.88
CA LEU A 302 -15.50 -11.15 -10.54
C LEU A 302 -15.03 -11.91 -11.79
N TRP A 303 -15.77 -11.82 -12.90
CA TRP A 303 -15.30 -12.35 -14.18
C TRP A 303 -14.12 -11.57 -14.75
N GLN A 304 -14.08 -10.24 -14.57
CA GLN A 304 -12.88 -9.45 -14.92
C GLN A 304 -11.67 -9.84 -14.07
N ALA A 305 -11.86 -10.13 -12.77
CA ALA A 305 -10.80 -10.63 -11.92
C ALA A 305 -10.26 -11.98 -12.43
N HIS A 306 -11.17 -12.92 -12.75
CA HIS A 306 -10.80 -14.20 -13.33
C HIS A 306 -10.07 -14.07 -14.68
N ALA A 307 -10.52 -13.14 -15.54
CA ALA A 307 -9.89 -12.88 -16.82
C ALA A 307 -8.48 -12.26 -16.68
N ALA A 308 -8.25 -11.46 -15.64
CA ALA A 308 -6.94 -10.92 -15.33
C ALA A 308 -5.97 -12.02 -14.86
N GLU A 309 -6.42 -12.88 -13.94
CA GLU A 309 -5.64 -14.03 -13.48
C GLU A 309 -6.60 -15.17 -13.03
N PRO A 310 -6.62 -16.30 -13.76
CA PRO A 310 -7.49 -17.44 -13.44
C PRO A 310 -7.10 -18.15 -12.14
N LEU A 311 -7.79 -17.83 -11.03
CA LEU A 311 -7.63 -18.52 -9.76
C LEU A 311 -8.93 -19.16 -9.27
N ASP A 312 -8.82 -20.34 -8.66
CA ASP A 312 -9.94 -21.11 -8.10
C ASP A 312 -10.71 -20.36 -7.01
N GLU A 313 -10.03 -19.51 -6.27
CA GLU A 313 -10.63 -18.68 -5.22
C GLU A 313 -11.70 -17.73 -5.79
N VAL A 314 -11.49 -17.25 -7.02
CA VAL A 314 -12.44 -16.34 -7.70
C VAL A 314 -13.72 -17.09 -8.07
N TYR A 315 -13.61 -18.37 -8.47
CA TYR A 315 -14.77 -19.21 -8.73
C TYR A 315 -15.66 -19.41 -7.50
N VAL A 316 -15.07 -19.48 -6.30
CA VAL A 316 -15.84 -19.55 -5.04
C VAL A 316 -16.64 -18.26 -4.83
N ASP A 317 -16.04 -17.09 -5.05
CA ASP A 317 -16.74 -15.81 -4.94
C ASP A 317 -17.83 -15.66 -6.01
N ILE A 318 -17.59 -16.15 -7.24
CA ILE A 318 -18.58 -16.25 -8.32
C ILE A 318 -19.74 -17.15 -7.90
N ALA A 319 -19.46 -18.29 -7.27
CA ALA A 319 -20.49 -19.21 -6.81
C ALA A 319 -21.39 -18.58 -5.73
N ILE A 320 -20.81 -17.89 -4.74
CA ILE A 320 -21.61 -17.15 -3.74
C ILE A 320 -22.46 -16.07 -4.42
N THR A 321 -21.90 -15.35 -5.40
CA THR A 321 -22.64 -14.31 -6.13
C THR A 321 -23.80 -14.88 -6.93
N ASN A 322 -23.64 -16.05 -7.55
CA ASN A 322 -24.74 -16.73 -8.23
C ASN A 322 -25.84 -17.19 -7.26
N LEU A 323 -25.49 -17.62 -6.04
CA LEU A 323 -26.48 -17.90 -5.00
C LEU A 323 -27.26 -16.63 -4.60
N MET A 324 -26.61 -15.46 -4.53
CA MET A 324 -27.28 -14.18 -4.29
C MET A 324 -28.25 -13.79 -5.42
N LEU A 325 -27.95 -14.19 -6.66
CA LEU A 325 -28.79 -13.98 -7.84
C LEU A 325 -29.87 -15.06 -8.02
N ASP A 326 -30.05 -15.93 -7.02
CA ASP A 326 -30.96 -17.07 -7.06
C ASP A 326 -30.70 -18.06 -8.22
N ASN A 327 -29.43 -18.26 -8.58
CA ASN A 327 -29.00 -19.19 -9.62
C ASN A 327 -28.13 -20.32 -9.03
N PRO A 328 -28.74 -21.32 -8.35
CA PRO A 328 -28.01 -22.40 -7.71
C PRO A 328 -27.27 -23.31 -8.72
N SER A 329 -27.79 -23.49 -9.93
CA SER A 329 -27.13 -24.30 -10.97
C SER A 329 -25.82 -23.66 -11.43
N ALA A 330 -25.79 -22.35 -11.67
CA ALA A 330 -24.55 -21.66 -12.00
C ALA A 330 -23.56 -21.64 -10.83
N ALA A 331 -24.06 -21.57 -9.58
CA ALA A 331 -23.22 -21.68 -8.40
C ALA A 331 -22.53 -23.05 -8.29
N GLU A 332 -23.25 -24.14 -8.60
CA GLU A 332 -22.69 -25.50 -8.66
C GLU A 332 -21.62 -25.64 -9.74
N VAL A 333 -21.90 -25.11 -10.94
CA VAL A 333 -20.93 -25.11 -12.05
C VAL A 333 -19.67 -24.36 -11.66
N ALA A 334 -19.79 -23.13 -11.13
CA ALA A 334 -18.64 -22.34 -10.70
C ALA A 334 -17.84 -23.04 -9.61
N LEU A 335 -18.51 -23.61 -8.60
CA LEU A 335 -17.84 -24.35 -7.54
C LEU A 335 -17.12 -25.60 -8.05
N GLY A 336 -17.67 -26.28 -9.07
CA GLY A 336 -17.05 -27.42 -9.72
C GLY A 336 -15.77 -27.08 -10.49
N GLN A 337 -15.59 -25.82 -10.89
CA GLN A 337 -14.35 -25.33 -11.51
C GLN A 337 -13.23 -25.08 -10.48
N ALA A 338 -13.56 -24.94 -9.19
CA ALA A 338 -12.59 -24.69 -8.12
C ALA A 338 -12.00 -26.02 -7.60
N GLN A 339 -10.96 -26.54 -8.25
CA GLN A 339 -10.36 -27.86 -7.99
C GLN A 339 -9.30 -27.84 -6.88
N GLN A 340 -8.47 -26.79 -6.84
CA GLN A 340 -7.36 -26.59 -5.91
C GLN A 340 -7.57 -25.28 -5.12
N ILE A 341 -8.39 -25.36 -4.08
CA ILE A 341 -8.76 -24.19 -3.28
C ILE A 341 -7.82 -24.05 -2.08
N SER A 342 -7.25 -22.85 -1.87
CA SER A 342 -6.47 -22.52 -0.67
C SER A 342 -7.31 -22.67 0.62
N SER A 343 -6.65 -22.79 1.78
CA SER A 343 -7.32 -23.04 3.07
C SER A 343 -8.42 -22.02 3.41
N ARG A 344 -8.22 -20.74 3.04
CA ARG A 344 -9.22 -19.68 3.26
C ARG A 344 -10.40 -19.80 2.31
N ALA A 345 -10.16 -19.98 1.02
CA ALA A 345 -11.23 -20.10 0.05
C ALA A 345 -12.00 -21.42 0.20
N ALA A 346 -11.37 -22.47 0.75
CA ALA A 346 -12.03 -23.74 1.07
C ALA A 346 -13.15 -23.55 2.11
N MET A 347 -12.95 -22.65 3.08
CA MET A 347 -13.98 -22.31 4.07
C MET A 347 -15.16 -21.56 3.44
N LYS A 348 -14.91 -20.66 2.48
CA LYS A 348 -16.00 -20.04 1.70
C LYS A 348 -16.73 -21.06 0.82
N ALA A 349 -16.01 -22.03 0.24
CA ALA A 349 -16.62 -23.11 -0.53
C ALA A 349 -17.57 -23.96 0.34
N LEU A 350 -17.25 -24.18 1.63
CA LEU A 350 -18.17 -24.83 2.57
C LEU A 350 -19.48 -24.04 2.73
N LEU A 351 -19.44 -22.70 2.75
CA LEU A 351 -20.67 -21.88 2.77
C LEU A 351 -21.53 -22.11 1.52
N VAL A 352 -20.91 -22.14 0.33
CA VAL A 352 -21.61 -22.41 -0.93
C VAL A 352 -22.30 -23.78 -0.89
N ARG A 353 -21.55 -24.82 -0.51
CA ARG A 353 -22.08 -26.19 -0.38
C ARG A 353 -23.21 -26.27 0.64
N ALA A 354 -23.07 -25.58 1.77
CA ALA A 354 -24.08 -25.57 2.82
C ALA A 354 -25.36 -24.85 2.35
N GLU A 355 -25.26 -23.70 1.67
CA GLU A 355 -26.42 -23.01 1.13
C GLU A 355 -27.13 -23.85 0.06
N LEU A 356 -26.39 -24.52 -0.82
CA LEU A 356 -26.97 -25.44 -1.81
C LEU A 356 -27.71 -26.60 -1.13
N ALA A 357 -27.11 -27.23 -0.13
CA ALA A 357 -27.75 -28.30 0.66
C ALA A 357 -29.02 -27.80 1.37
N ARG A 358 -28.99 -26.57 1.91
CA ARG A 358 -30.16 -25.92 2.53
C ARG A 358 -31.30 -25.74 1.53
N ARG A 359 -31.00 -25.22 0.33
CA ARG A 359 -32.01 -25.02 -0.74
C ARG A 359 -32.60 -26.33 -1.25
N LYS A 360 -31.81 -27.41 -1.28
CA LYS A 360 -32.24 -28.76 -1.65
C LYS A 360 -32.98 -29.52 -0.53
N GLY A 361 -33.13 -28.94 0.66
CA GLY A 361 -33.75 -29.61 1.81
C GLY A 361 -32.93 -30.78 2.39
N GLN A 362 -31.62 -30.84 2.12
CA GLN A 362 -30.74 -31.93 2.52
C GLN A 362 -30.23 -31.72 3.96
N ALA A 363 -31.09 -31.95 4.95
CA ALA A 363 -30.84 -31.61 6.35
C ALA A 363 -29.56 -32.24 6.95
N GLN A 364 -29.29 -33.51 6.63
CA GLN A 364 -28.12 -34.23 7.13
C GLN A 364 -26.81 -33.70 6.54
N ALA A 365 -26.78 -33.50 5.22
CA ALA A 365 -25.61 -32.96 4.52
C ALA A 365 -25.30 -31.53 4.98
N LEU A 366 -26.34 -30.71 5.16
CA LEU A 366 -26.22 -29.37 5.74
C LEU A 366 -25.57 -29.43 7.13
N ASP A 367 -26.07 -30.29 8.03
CA ASP A 367 -25.52 -30.40 9.38
C ASP A 367 -24.04 -30.79 9.40
N THR A 368 -23.64 -31.76 8.55
CA THR A 368 -22.24 -32.14 8.36
C THR A 368 -21.38 -30.97 7.90
N LEU A 369 -21.87 -30.14 6.97
CA LEU A 369 -21.13 -28.98 6.46
C LEU A 369 -21.03 -27.86 7.50
N LEU A 370 -22.11 -27.57 8.24
CA LEU A 370 -22.10 -26.52 9.28
C LEU A 370 -21.09 -26.82 10.39
N LYS A 371 -20.88 -28.09 10.75
CA LYS A 371 -19.85 -28.54 11.72
C LYS A 371 -18.42 -28.27 11.27
N GLN A 372 -18.18 -28.24 9.96
CA GLN A 372 -16.84 -28.02 9.40
C GLN A 372 -16.51 -26.53 9.26
N ILE A 373 -17.52 -25.65 9.32
CA ILE A 373 -17.31 -24.21 9.16
C ILE A 373 -16.72 -23.61 10.44
N GLY A 374 -15.59 -22.94 10.31
CA GLY A 374 -14.96 -22.15 11.37
C GLY A 374 -15.69 -20.82 11.60
N TRP A 375 -16.85 -20.86 12.25
CA TRP A 375 -17.72 -19.68 12.49
C TRP A 375 -17.07 -18.54 13.28
N SER A 376 -15.95 -18.78 13.96
CA SER A 376 -15.19 -17.77 14.71
C SER A 376 -14.41 -16.79 13.83
N GLN A 377 -14.28 -17.06 12.52
CA GLN A 377 -13.49 -16.25 11.60
C GLN A 377 -14.17 -14.90 11.29
N PRO A 378 -13.60 -13.74 11.67
CA PRO A 378 -14.26 -12.44 11.52
C PRO A 378 -14.60 -12.06 10.07
N TRP A 379 -13.72 -12.44 9.13
CA TRP A 379 -13.92 -12.17 7.71
C TRP A 379 -15.05 -13.00 7.09
N LEU A 380 -15.47 -14.10 7.73
CA LEU A 380 -16.60 -14.91 7.27
C LEU A 380 -17.94 -14.21 7.53
N LEU A 381 -17.98 -13.29 8.52
CA LEU A 381 -19.18 -12.53 8.85
C LEU A 381 -19.60 -11.55 7.74
N GLU A 382 -18.69 -11.17 6.85
CA GLU A 382 -19.05 -10.41 5.63
C GLU A 382 -20.02 -11.22 4.75
N GLU A 383 -19.88 -12.54 4.73
CA GLU A 383 -20.74 -13.43 3.94
C GLU A 383 -22.16 -13.56 4.51
N GLN A 384 -22.41 -13.10 5.75
CA GLN A 384 -23.75 -13.06 6.32
C GLN A 384 -24.68 -12.18 5.48
N THR A 385 -24.19 -11.05 5.00
CA THR A 385 -24.96 -10.13 4.15
C THR A 385 -25.29 -10.79 2.80
N CYS A 386 -24.39 -11.64 2.31
CA CYS A 386 -24.53 -12.36 1.05
C CYS A 386 -25.49 -13.56 1.15
N LEU A 387 -25.41 -14.32 2.24
CA LEU A 387 -26.15 -15.58 2.45
C LEU A 387 -27.00 -15.53 3.73
N PRO A 388 -27.93 -14.57 3.88
CA PRO A 388 -28.61 -14.32 5.16
C PRO A 388 -29.42 -15.52 5.66
N ALA A 389 -30.03 -16.30 4.75
CA ALA A 389 -30.80 -17.49 5.10
C ALA A 389 -29.93 -18.62 5.67
N LEU A 390 -28.74 -18.86 5.11
CA LEU A 390 -27.79 -19.84 5.65
C LEU A 390 -27.36 -19.48 7.07
N PHE A 391 -26.98 -18.21 7.29
CA PHE A 391 -26.53 -17.74 8.59
C PHE A 391 -27.67 -17.73 9.62
N ALA A 392 -28.91 -17.45 9.22
CA ALA A 392 -30.07 -17.60 10.10
C ALA A 392 -30.32 -19.05 10.50
N GLU A 393 -30.18 -19.99 9.56
CA GLU A 393 -30.31 -21.43 9.83
C GLU A 393 -29.19 -21.94 10.74
N ALA A 394 -27.94 -21.52 10.52
CA ALA A 394 -26.81 -21.86 11.38
C ALA A 394 -27.04 -21.39 12.83
N ARG A 395 -27.61 -20.19 13.04
CA ARG A 395 -28.01 -19.69 14.37
C ARG A 395 -29.11 -20.54 15.00
N ARG A 396 -30.15 -20.88 14.24
CA ARG A 396 -31.26 -21.72 14.73
C ARG A 396 -30.75 -23.08 15.23
N ARG A 397 -29.72 -23.62 14.59
CA ARG A 397 -29.10 -24.90 14.95
C ARG A 397 -27.98 -24.79 15.99
N GLY A 398 -27.68 -23.60 16.49
CA GLY A 398 -26.70 -23.39 17.56
C GLY A 398 -25.23 -23.34 17.10
N TYR A 399 -24.94 -23.27 15.80
CA TYR A 399 -23.56 -23.16 15.29
C TYR A 399 -22.99 -21.74 15.38
N LEU A 400 -23.86 -20.73 15.45
CA LEU A 400 -23.48 -19.32 15.51
C LEU A 400 -24.31 -18.62 16.58
N GLU A 401 -23.66 -17.81 17.41
CA GLU A 401 -24.36 -17.00 18.40
C GLU A 401 -25.24 -15.91 17.75
N ALA A 402 -26.29 -15.50 18.46
CA ALA A 402 -27.11 -14.37 18.07
C ALA A 402 -26.33 -13.06 18.24
N SER A 403 -25.61 -12.65 17.19
CA SER A 403 -24.95 -11.35 17.11
C SER A 403 -25.66 -10.45 16.09
N ARG A 404 -25.73 -9.14 16.40
CA ARG A 404 -26.10 -8.13 15.39
C ARG A 404 -25.06 -8.17 14.26
N PRO A 405 -25.46 -8.10 12.97
CA PRO A 405 -24.50 -8.01 11.88
C PRO A 405 -23.60 -6.78 12.09
N LYS A 406 -22.32 -7.01 12.42
CA LYS A 406 -21.34 -5.94 12.66
C LYS A 406 -21.04 -5.14 11.37
N ASN A 407 -21.30 -5.72 10.20
CA ASN A 407 -20.92 -5.17 8.90
C ASN A 407 -22.15 -4.65 8.14
N SER A 408 -22.94 -3.79 8.78
CA SER A 408 -23.94 -2.99 8.08
C SER A 408 -23.26 -1.79 7.41
N ASN A 409 -23.79 -1.34 6.27
CA ASN A 409 -23.33 -0.13 5.57
C ASN A 409 -23.25 1.04 6.56
N LYS A 410 -22.05 1.38 7.03
CA LYS A 410 -21.88 2.38 8.08
C LYS A 410 -22.13 3.75 7.47
N ALA A 411 -23.08 4.50 8.03
CA ALA A 411 -23.28 5.89 7.63
C ALA A 411 -21.96 6.65 7.78
N LEU A 412 -21.55 7.37 6.74
CA LEU A 412 -20.33 8.16 6.75
C LEU A 412 -20.57 9.42 7.59
N GLU A 413 -19.75 9.60 8.62
CA GLU A 413 -19.72 10.80 9.45
C GLU A 413 -18.45 11.58 9.14
N VAL A 414 -18.60 12.83 8.71
CA VAL A 414 -17.48 13.72 8.42
C VAL A 414 -17.42 14.79 9.47
N GLU A 415 -16.31 14.85 10.21
CA GLU A 415 -16.05 15.90 11.19
C GLU A 415 -15.06 16.89 10.57
N VAL A 416 -15.45 18.15 10.50
CA VAL A 416 -14.64 19.26 9.99
C VAL A 416 -14.44 20.26 11.12
N ARG A 417 -13.17 20.49 11.47
CA ARG A 417 -12.77 21.49 12.44
C ARG A 417 -12.06 22.63 11.72
N ALA A 418 -12.70 23.80 11.64
CA ALA A 418 -12.14 25.00 11.04
C ALA A 418 -11.83 26.10 12.05
N GLY A 419 -12.21 25.96 13.34
CA GLY A 419 -11.94 26.92 14.41
C GLY A 419 -10.47 27.03 14.86
N GLY A 420 -9.53 26.88 13.93
CA GLY A 420 -8.08 26.75 14.14
C GLY A 420 -7.41 26.26 12.85
N VAL A 421 -6.33 25.48 12.96
CA VAL A 421 -5.78 24.72 11.84
C VAL A 421 -6.80 23.67 11.38
N LEU A 422 -7.11 23.64 10.07
CA LEU A 422 -8.10 22.73 9.51
C LEU A 422 -7.77 21.26 9.81
N GLN A 423 -8.73 20.54 10.38
CA GLN A 423 -8.69 19.08 10.57
C GLN A 423 -9.96 18.47 10.00
N VAL A 424 -9.81 17.34 9.30
CA VAL A 424 -10.95 16.64 8.68
C VAL A 424 -10.84 15.16 8.96
N LYS A 425 -11.90 14.61 9.57
CA LYS A 425 -12.01 13.19 9.86
C LYS A 425 -13.21 12.58 9.17
N VAL A 426 -13.07 11.33 8.73
CA VAL A 426 -14.18 10.49 8.29
C VAL A 426 -14.28 9.31 9.25
N ASN A 427 -15.43 9.18 9.91
CA ASN A 427 -15.73 8.14 10.90
C ASN A 427 -14.60 8.03 11.96
N GLY A 428 -14.18 9.18 12.50
CA GLY A 428 -13.17 9.30 13.54
C GLY A 428 -11.70 9.28 13.09
N ARG A 429 -11.43 9.00 11.81
CA ARG A 429 -10.06 8.88 11.25
C ARG A 429 -9.70 10.07 10.36
N GLU A 430 -8.51 10.63 10.56
CA GLU A 430 -7.97 11.72 9.74
C GLU A 430 -7.83 11.30 8.27
N ILE A 431 -8.11 12.23 7.35
CA ILE A 431 -7.92 12.03 5.91
C ILE A 431 -6.71 12.80 5.38
N PRO A 432 -6.12 12.41 4.24
CA PRO A 432 -4.94 13.08 3.66
C PRO A 432 -5.33 14.41 2.96
N LEU A 433 -5.93 15.34 3.69
CA LEU A 433 -6.27 16.68 3.24
C LEU A 433 -5.37 17.70 3.94
N SER A 434 -4.53 18.40 3.18
CA SER A 434 -3.62 19.40 3.76
C SER A 434 -4.43 20.57 4.36
N PRO A 435 -4.11 21.02 5.59
CA PRO A 435 -4.86 22.08 6.27
C PRO A 435 -4.90 23.41 5.53
N THR A 436 -3.88 23.69 4.71
CA THR A 436 -3.74 24.94 3.94
C THR A 436 -4.05 24.74 2.46
N SER A 437 -4.65 23.61 2.08
CA SER A 437 -4.95 23.32 0.68
C SER A 437 -6.21 24.00 0.20
N ARG A 438 -6.22 24.39 -1.08
CA ARG A 438 -7.41 24.89 -1.78
C ARG A 438 -8.57 23.90 -1.76
N ALA A 439 -8.30 22.59 -1.75
CA ALA A 439 -9.33 21.57 -1.58
C ALA A 439 -10.00 21.63 -0.20
N GLY A 440 -9.22 21.93 0.85
CA GLY A 440 -9.75 22.21 2.19
C GLY A 440 -10.58 23.49 2.25
N GLU A 441 -10.13 24.55 1.58
CA GLU A 441 -10.92 25.78 1.44
C GLU A 441 -12.26 25.54 0.75
N VAL A 442 -12.29 24.78 -0.36
CA VAL A 442 -13.53 24.41 -1.06
C VAL A 442 -14.51 23.69 -0.12
N LEU A 443 -14.03 22.74 0.67
CA LEU A 443 -14.86 22.02 1.64
C LEU A 443 -15.51 22.97 2.65
N VAL A 444 -14.70 23.86 3.24
CA VAL A 444 -15.16 24.77 4.29
C VAL A 444 -16.09 25.83 3.71
N LEU A 445 -15.81 26.33 2.52
CA LEU A 445 -16.68 27.28 1.82
C LEU A 445 -18.06 26.66 1.52
N LEU A 446 -18.10 25.39 1.09
CA LEU A 446 -19.37 24.68 0.93
C LEU A 446 -20.13 24.59 2.27
N LEU A 447 -19.45 24.29 3.38
CA LEU A 447 -20.07 24.19 4.71
C LEU A 447 -20.58 25.53 5.25
N GLU A 448 -19.84 26.63 5.06
CA GLU A 448 -20.29 27.99 5.40
C GLU A 448 -21.57 28.37 4.64
N HIS A 449 -21.79 27.79 3.46
CA HIS A 449 -22.99 27.98 2.65
C HIS A 449 -24.01 26.82 2.76
N GLY A 450 -24.06 26.14 3.90
CA GLY A 450 -25.09 25.12 4.17
C GLY A 450 -24.88 23.80 3.44
N GLY A 451 -23.67 23.55 2.94
CA GLY A 451 -23.28 22.35 2.21
C GLY A 451 -23.39 22.48 0.69
N GLU A 452 -23.71 23.66 0.15
CA GLU A 452 -23.81 23.90 -1.29
C GLU A 452 -23.28 25.28 -1.71
N ALA A 453 -22.69 25.37 -2.90
CA ALA A 453 -22.26 26.64 -3.49
C ALA A 453 -22.30 26.57 -5.02
N SER A 454 -22.64 27.69 -5.67
CA SER A 454 -22.60 27.79 -7.13
C SER A 454 -21.15 27.83 -7.62
N LEU A 455 -20.91 27.39 -8.86
CA LEU A 455 -19.59 27.51 -9.47
C LEU A 455 -19.10 28.97 -9.51
N ASP A 456 -20.00 29.93 -9.79
CA ASP A 456 -19.68 31.35 -9.79
C ASP A 456 -19.21 31.83 -8.41
N GLN A 457 -19.92 31.44 -7.35
CA GLN A 457 -19.54 31.76 -5.98
C GLN A 457 -18.19 31.15 -5.59
N LEU A 458 -17.91 29.90 -5.99
CA LEU A 458 -16.60 29.28 -5.75
C LEU A 458 -15.48 30.03 -6.51
N MET A 459 -15.74 30.48 -7.74
CA MET A 459 -14.77 31.26 -8.53
C MET A 459 -14.49 32.61 -7.87
N ASP A 460 -15.54 33.34 -7.52
CA ASP A 460 -15.42 34.69 -6.96
C ASP A 460 -14.68 34.69 -5.61
N GLN A 461 -14.91 33.67 -4.77
CA GLN A 461 -14.28 33.58 -3.44
C GLN A 461 -12.84 33.02 -3.49
N LEU A 462 -12.59 32.00 -4.32
CA LEU A 462 -11.27 31.33 -4.35
C LEU A 462 -10.29 31.97 -5.32
N TYR A 463 -10.79 32.60 -6.39
CA TYR A 463 -10.02 33.19 -7.48
C TYR A 463 -10.51 34.61 -7.84
N PRO A 464 -10.64 35.54 -6.86
CA PRO A 464 -11.17 36.89 -7.12
C PRO A 464 -10.36 37.70 -8.13
N GLU A 465 -9.05 37.45 -8.21
CA GLU A 465 -8.13 38.16 -9.10
C GLU A 465 -8.14 37.62 -10.54
N GLU A 466 -8.79 36.49 -10.82
CA GLU A 466 -8.79 35.87 -12.15
C GLU A 466 -9.89 36.47 -13.02
N ILE A 467 -9.47 37.36 -13.92
CA ILE A 467 -10.34 38.06 -14.87
C ILE A 467 -11.03 37.08 -15.83
N HIS A 468 -10.36 35.97 -16.18
CA HIS A 468 -10.90 35.00 -17.14
C HIS A 468 -11.67 33.86 -16.43
N ARG A 469 -13.00 33.96 -16.40
CA ARG A 469 -13.89 32.94 -15.80
C ARG A 469 -13.62 31.49 -16.24
N HIS A 470 -13.24 31.27 -17.50
CA HIS A 470 -12.92 29.92 -17.97
C HIS A 470 -11.65 29.34 -17.30
N LYS A 471 -10.65 30.18 -16.98
CA LYS A 471 -9.44 29.78 -16.25
C LYS A 471 -9.76 29.48 -14.79
N ALA A 472 -10.53 30.35 -14.13
CA ALA A 472 -10.99 30.13 -12.76
C ALA A 472 -11.78 28.80 -12.62
N ARG A 473 -12.71 28.55 -13.54
CA ARG A 473 -13.45 27.28 -13.61
C ARG A 473 -12.53 26.07 -13.74
N ARG A 474 -11.55 26.13 -14.65
CA ARG A 474 -10.58 25.04 -14.85
C ARG A 474 -9.70 24.82 -13.62
N ALA A 475 -9.39 25.87 -12.87
CA ALA A 475 -8.57 25.81 -11.66
C ALA A 475 -9.30 25.18 -10.45
N ILE A 476 -10.64 25.24 -10.39
CA ILE A 476 -11.42 24.62 -9.31
C ILE A 476 -11.45 23.09 -9.43
N TRP A 477 -11.51 22.56 -10.66
CA TRP A 477 -11.72 21.14 -10.91
C TRP A 477 -10.71 20.20 -10.21
N PRO A 478 -9.39 20.42 -10.28
CA PRO A 478 -8.42 19.59 -9.56
C PRO A 478 -8.60 19.60 -8.03
N HIS A 479 -9.12 20.70 -7.46
CA HIS A 479 -9.37 20.80 -6.03
C HIS A 479 -10.61 20.03 -5.60
N LEU A 480 -11.66 20.01 -6.43
CA LEU A 480 -12.82 19.16 -6.22
C LEU A 480 -12.45 17.67 -6.33
N GLU A 481 -11.67 17.29 -7.33
CA GLU A 481 -11.17 15.92 -7.47
C GLU A 481 -10.33 15.51 -6.26
N ARG A 482 -9.41 16.38 -5.81
CA ARG A 482 -8.58 16.11 -4.63
C ARG A 482 -9.40 16.02 -3.34
N LEU A 483 -10.47 16.82 -3.22
CA LEU A 483 -11.40 16.73 -2.09
C LEU A 483 -12.14 15.38 -2.10
N ARG A 484 -12.64 14.93 -3.27
CA ARG A 484 -13.26 13.60 -3.41
C ARG A 484 -12.28 12.46 -3.13
N GLU A 485 -11.03 12.59 -3.58
CA GLU A 485 -9.96 11.63 -3.32
C GLU A 485 -9.67 11.51 -1.81
N ALA A 486 -9.55 12.65 -1.11
CA ALA A 486 -9.27 12.67 0.33
C ALA A 486 -10.43 12.11 1.16
N LEU A 487 -11.67 12.53 0.88
CA LEU A 487 -12.86 12.01 1.55
C LEU A 487 -13.06 10.51 1.25
N GLY A 488 -12.77 10.12 0.01
CA GLY A 488 -12.66 8.74 -0.40
C GLY A 488 -13.88 8.19 -1.11
N TRP A 489 -14.91 8.97 -1.45
CA TRP A 489 -16.02 8.48 -2.30
C TRP A 489 -16.45 9.54 -3.31
N GLU A 490 -16.88 9.10 -4.49
CA GLU A 490 -17.13 9.99 -5.63
C GLU A 490 -18.24 11.02 -5.36
N ARG A 491 -19.32 10.56 -4.72
CA ARG A 491 -20.49 11.39 -4.40
C ARG A 491 -20.30 12.33 -3.22
N SER A 492 -19.10 12.36 -2.61
CA SER A 492 -18.78 13.25 -1.49
C SER A 492 -19.04 14.72 -1.83
N VAL A 493 -18.79 15.10 -3.08
CA VAL A 493 -19.17 16.38 -3.66
C VAL A 493 -19.83 16.14 -5.02
N GLU A 494 -21.13 16.36 -5.10
CA GLU A 494 -21.91 16.22 -6.33
C GLU A 494 -21.97 17.54 -7.09
N ALA A 495 -21.95 17.48 -8.43
CA ALA A 495 -22.20 18.63 -9.29
C ALA A 495 -23.57 18.48 -9.94
N LYS A 496 -24.48 19.43 -9.70
CA LYS A 496 -25.83 19.42 -10.29
C LYS A 496 -26.21 20.83 -10.74
N GLY A 497 -26.40 21.01 -12.04
CA GLY A 497 -26.88 22.29 -12.59
C GLY A 497 -25.96 23.49 -12.36
N GLY A 498 -24.64 23.29 -12.28
CA GLY A 498 -23.67 24.37 -11.99
C GLY A 498 -23.46 24.64 -10.49
N THR A 499 -24.16 23.93 -9.61
CA THR A 499 -23.97 23.98 -8.16
C THR A 499 -23.22 22.74 -7.69
N TYR A 500 -22.29 22.92 -6.76
CA TYR A 500 -21.62 21.84 -6.05
C TYR A 500 -22.24 21.67 -4.67
N ARG A 501 -22.48 20.42 -4.29
CA ARG A 501 -23.15 20.09 -3.02
C ARG A 501 -22.49 18.90 -2.35
N LEU A 502 -22.33 18.97 -1.03
CA LEU A 502 -21.85 17.87 -0.21
C LEU A 502 -22.88 16.73 -0.16
N ASP A 503 -22.41 15.49 -0.07
CA ASP A 503 -23.29 14.31 -0.05
C ASP A 503 -24.33 14.39 1.09
N PRO A 504 -25.64 14.50 0.80
CA PRO A 504 -26.65 14.62 1.84
C PRO A 504 -26.87 13.31 2.62
N ARG A 505 -26.32 12.18 2.13
CA ARG A 505 -26.41 10.87 2.80
C ARG A 505 -25.34 10.71 3.87
N ALA A 506 -24.29 11.54 3.82
CA ALA A 506 -23.28 11.61 4.87
C ALA A 506 -23.71 12.59 5.97
N ARG A 507 -23.31 12.30 7.21
CA ARG A 507 -23.51 13.20 8.34
C ARG A 507 -22.34 14.15 8.44
N TRP A 508 -22.56 15.43 8.12
CA TRP A 508 -21.55 16.49 8.24
C TRP A 508 -21.63 17.15 9.61
N ARG A 509 -20.53 17.13 10.36
CA ARG A 509 -20.34 17.87 11.60
C ARG A 509 -19.30 18.95 11.36
N TYR A 510 -19.70 20.19 11.56
CA TYR A 510 -18.85 21.34 11.35
C TYR A 510 -18.80 22.19 12.61
N ASP A 511 -17.61 22.38 13.18
CA ASP A 511 -17.41 22.98 14.50
C ASP A 511 -17.81 24.46 14.57
N MET A 512 -17.70 25.20 13.46
CA MET A 512 -18.10 26.62 13.40
C MET A 512 -19.61 26.84 13.52
N HIS A 513 -20.44 25.79 13.43
CA HIS A 513 -21.85 25.90 13.81
C HIS A 513 -22.03 26.14 15.33
N ASP A 514 -21.05 25.78 16.17
CA ASP A 514 -21.07 26.06 17.61
C ASP A 514 -20.65 27.53 17.88
N PRO A 515 -21.52 28.37 18.47
CA PRO A 515 -21.17 29.75 18.83
C PRO A 515 -19.94 29.86 19.74
N ARG A 516 -19.67 28.86 20.59
CA ARG A 516 -18.50 28.85 21.50
C ARG A 516 -17.19 28.73 20.74
N VAL A 517 -17.19 28.07 19.59
CA VAL A 517 -16.02 27.96 18.72
C VAL A 517 -15.82 29.29 17.99
N ARG A 518 -16.89 29.88 17.44
CA ARG A 518 -16.85 31.18 16.74
C ARG A 518 -16.31 32.31 17.60
N ARG A 519 -16.70 32.38 18.88
CA ARG A 519 -16.19 33.38 19.85
C ARG A 519 -14.68 33.37 20.06
N LYS A 520 -13.97 32.32 19.67
CA LYS A 520 -12.50 32.29 19.74
C LYS A 520 -11.84 33.15 18.66
N GLY A 521 -12.58 33.60 17.64
CA GLY A 521 -12.06 34.42 16.52
C GLY A 521 -11.07 33.69 15.60
N LYS A 522 -10.88 32.38 15.77
CA LYS A 522 -9.97 31.55 14.98
C LYS A 522 -10.70 30.91 13.82
N PHE A 523 -10.09 30.93 12.63
CA PHE A 523 -10.66 30.30 11.44
C PHE A 523 -9.57 29.95 10.42
N LEU A 524 -9.48 28.68 10.01
CA LEU A 524 -8.53 28.17 9.00
C LEU A 524 -7.09 28.72 9.13
N GLU A 525 -6.49 28.61 10.31
CA GLU A 525 -5.15 29.14 10.59
C GLU A 525 -4.11 28.62 9.57
N GLY A 526 -3.30 29.54 9.03
CA GLY A 526 -2.33 29.26 7.97
C GLY A 526 -2.86 29.43 6.54
N VAL A 527 -4.16 29.63 6.35
CA VAL A 527 -4.76 30.05 5.07
C VAL A 527 -4.88 31.58 5.01
N PHE A 528 -4.50 32.16 3.87
CA PHE A 528 -4.38 33.61 3.66
C PHE A 528 -5.24 34.14 2.49
N SER A 529 -6.22 33.38 2.01
CA SER A 529 -7.13 33.86 0.97
C SER A 529 -8.04 34.98 1.50
N ASN A 530 -8.46 35.88 0.59
CA ASN A 530 -9.23 37.08 0.94
C ASN A 530 -10.51 36.75 1.73
N TRP A 531 -11.26 35.74 1.28
CA TRP A 531 -12.50 35.32 1.96
C TRP A 531 -12.26 34.79 3.37
N VAL A 532 -11.14 34.08 3.60
CA VAL A 532 -10.78 33.60 4.95
C VAL A 532 -10.42 34.76 5.87
N GLN A 533 -9.72 35.79 5.37
CA GLN A 533 -9.43 36.98 6.17
C GLN A 533 -10.71 37.74 6.53
N GLN A 534 -11.58 37.98 5.54
CA GLN A 534 -12.87 38.63 5.77
C GLN A 534 -13.69 37.86 6.81
N ARG A 535 -13.77 36.52 6.70
CA ARG A 535 -14.51 35.70 7.66
C ARG A 535 -13.92 35.76 9.07
N ARG A 536 -12.59 35.86 9.22
CA ARG A 536 -11.94 36.08 10.52
C ARG A 536 -12.31 37.42 11.14
N GLU A 537 -12.37 38.49 10.34
CA GLU A 537 -12.77 39.82 10.80
C GLU A 537 -14.20 39.82 11.31
N GLU A 538 -15.12 39.19 10.57
CA GLU A 538 -16.51 38.99 11.01
C GLU A 538 -16.59 38.23 12.34
N LEU A 539 -15.83 37.14 12.49
CA LEU A 539 -15.80 36.36 13.73
C LEU A 539 -15.19 37.14 14.92
N MET A 540 -14.23 38.03 14.67
CA MET A 540 -13.66 38.91 15.70
C MET A 540 -14.66 39.98 16.16
N GLN A 541 -15.49 40.50 15.23
CA GLN A 541 -16.59 41.39 15.56
C GLN A 541 -17.68 40.65 16.36
N GLU A 542 -18.12 39.47 15.89
CA GLU A 542 -19.07 38.61 16.61
C GLU A 542 -18.60 38.28 18.04
N ALA A 543 -17.29 38.11 18.25
CA ALA A 543 -16.70 37.83 19.55
C ALA A 543 -16.61 39.07 20.46
N SER A 544 -16.56 40.27 19.89
CA SER A 544 -16.48 41.54 20.63
C SER A 544 -17.85 42.04 21.09
N ASP A 545 -18.92 41.63 20.40
CA ASP A 545 -20.31 42.05 20.66
C ASP A 545 -21.07 41.11 21.64
N THR A 546 -20.44 40.03 22.12
CA THR A 546 -21.01 39.07 23.10
C THR A 546 -20.18 38.97 24.37
#